data_AF-F2DJS6-F1
#
_entry.id   AF-F2DJS6-F1
#
_cell.length_a   1.000
_cell.length_b   1.000
_cell.length_c   1.000
_cell.angle_alpha   90.00
_cell.angle_beta   90.00
_cell.angle_gamma   90.00
#
_symmetry.space_group_name_H-M   'P 1'
#
loop_
_entity.id
_entity.type
_entity.pdbx_description
1 polymer ?
#
loop_
_entity_poly.entity_id
_entity_poly.type
_entity_poly.pdbx_seq_one_letter_code
_entity_poly.pdbx_strand_id
1 'polypeptide(L)'
;MLTFTELSCPADGEGQPRSVDAQLWLACAGSMCTVPPVGAAVYYFPQGHAEQATAAVDLSAACVPALLPCRVSAVRFMADAHSDEVFAKIRLVPLRHGDPAVDVGDAAAQGRPQDDRPKPASFAKTLTQSDANNGGGFSVPRFCAETIFPALDYSSEPPVQSIVVRDVHGDEFKFRHIYRGTPRRHLLTTGWSNFVNQKKLLAGDSIVFLRSDGGEVHVGVRRAKRVFCDEGHSGWDHYRGLMRGGNAGSGDAAAKGKVPAEDVVAAARLAAAGQPFEVVYYPRASTPEFCVRAGAVRAAMQVQWRPGMRFKMAFETEDSSRISWFMGTVAGIHAADPSRWPQSPWRLLQVRTPPHGTLWRFSCLEPHGQELSNGTGPWRHWHHHLIH
;
A
#
# COMPACT_ATOMS: atom_id res chain seq x y z
N MET A 1 -33.92 -4.82 -6.32
CA MET A 1 -33.01 -5.71 -7.05
C MET A 1 -32.30 -4.85 -8.09
N LEU A 2 -31.18 -4.24 -7.70
CA LEU A 2 -30.36 -3.41 -8.58
C LEU A 2 -29.09 -4.21 -8.85
N THR A 3 -29.05 -4.80 -10.04
CA THR A 3 -27.94 -5.60 -10.54
C THR A 3 -26.74 -4.68 -10.82
N PHE A 4 -25.59 -5.13 -10.36
CA PHE A 4 -24.28 -4.52 -10.57
C PHE A 4 -23.90 -4.71 -12.04
N THR A 5 -24.22 -3.74 -12.88
CA THR A 5 -23.69 -3.57 -14.24
C THR A 5 -24.04 -2.15 -14.65
N GLU A 6 -23.08 -1.45 -15.25
CA GLU A 6 -23.20 -0.08 -15.78
C GLU A 6 -23.00 1.08 -14.78
N LEU A 7 -21.75 1.26 -14.37
CA LEU A 7 -21.11 2.57 -14.58
C LEU A 7 -19.99 2.34 -15.60
N SER A 8 -20.39 2.34 -16.87
CA SER A 8 -19.52 2.35 -18.03
C SER A 8 -18.46 3.44 -17.89
N CYS A 9 -17.18 3.04 -17.99
CA CYS A 9 -16.12 3.96 -18.39
C CYS A 9 -16.57 4.69 -19.67
N PRO A 10 -16.37 6.02 -19.78
CA PRO A 10 -16.43 6.63 -21.10
C PRO A 10 -15.43 5.90 -21.99
N ALA A 11 -15.84 5.59 -23.22
CA ALA A 11 -15.04 4.87 -24.20
C ALA A 11 -13.59 5.36 -24.20
N ASP A 12 -12.65 4.42 -24.10
CA ASP A 12 -11.22 4.67 -24.20
C ASP A 12 -10.95 5.40 -25.53
N GLY A 13 -10.68 6.70 -25.44
CA GLY A 13 -10.04 7.42 -26.54
C GLY A 13 -8.65 6.84 -26.73
N GLU A 14 -8.29 6.52 -27.97
CA GLU A 14 -6.95 6.08 -28.34
C GLU A 14 -5.91 7.03 -27.74
N GLY A 15 -5.14 6.54 -26.75
CA GLY A 15 -4.10 7.30 -26.06
C GLY A 15 -4.24 7.46 -24.54
N GLN A 16 -5.33 7.00 -23.90
CA GLN A 16 -5.38 6.94 -22.43
C GLN A 16 -4.65 5.70 -21.89
N PRO A 17 -3.77 5.84 -20.88
CA PRO A 17 -3.08 4.71 -20.29
C PRO A 17 -4.10 3.80 -19.59
N ARG A 18 -4.02 2.49 -19.89
CA ARG A 18 -4.96 1.47 -19.41
C ARG A 18 -5.00 1.44 -17.88
N SER A 19 -6.20 1.34 -17.32
CA SER A 19 -6.39 1.15 -15.89
C SER A 19 -6.08 -0.30 -15.49
N VAL A 20 -5.43 -0.47 -14.34
CA VAL A 20 -5.18 -1.78 -13.72
C VAL A 20 -6.45 -2.28 -13.04
N ASP A 21 -6.72 -3.57 -13.14
CA ASP A 21 -7.78 -4.21 -12.35
C ASP A 21 -7.60 -3.91 -10.84
N ALA A 22 -8.69 -3.58 -10.15
CA ALA A 22 -8.63 -3.14 -8.76
C ALA A 22 -8.13 -4.25 -7.81
N GLN A 23 -8.47 -5.52 -8.06
CA GLN A 23 -8.03 -6.63 -7.22
C GLN A 23 -6.53 -6.87 -7.41
N LEU A 24 -6.03 -6.84 -8.66
CA LEU A 24 -4.60 -6.94 -8.94
C LEU A 24 -3.83 -5.76 -8.36
N TRP A 25 -4.35 -4.53 -8.51
CA TRP A 25 -3.73 -3.34 -7.96
C TRP A 25 -3.59 -3.43 -6.44
N LEU A 26 -4.66 -3.81 -5.72
CA LEU A 26 -4.63 -3.99 -4.26
C LEU A 26 -3.67 -5.11 -3.84
N ALA A 27 -3.66 -6.22 -4.60
CA ALA A 27 -2.72 -7.31 -4.39
C ALA A 27 -1.26 -6.88 -4.65
N CYS A 28 -1.00 -5.89 -5.50
CA CYS A 28 0.34 -5.33 -5.69
C CYS A 28 0.69 -4.27 -4.64
N ALA A 29 -0.28 -3.46 -4.22
CA ALA A 29 -0.07 -2.33 -3.32
C ALA A 29 0.32 -2.74 -1.89
N GLY A 30 -0.14 -3.90 -1.42
CA GLY A 30 0.07 -4.36 -0.06
C GLY A 30 -1.23 -4.60 0.69
N SER A 31 -1.22 -5.55 1.61
CA SER A 31 -2.39 -5.89 2.42
C SER A 31 -2.83 -4.76 3.36
N MET A 32 -1.90 -3.86 3.68
CA MET A 32 -2.12 -2.69 4.55
C MET A 32 -2.46 -1.41 3.78
N CYS A 33 -2.39 -1.43 2.45
CA CYS A 33 -2.70 -0.26 1.64
C CYS A 33 -4.21 -0.09 1.47
N THR A 34 -4.73 1.11 1.72
CA THR A 34 -6.11 1.45 1.37
C THR A 34 -6.19 2.65 0.45
N VAL A 35 -7.20 2.65 -0.44
CA VAL A 35 -7.55 3.81 -1.26
C VAL A 35 -9.01 4.16 -0.97
N PRO A 36 -9.31 5.39 -0.56
CA PRO A 36 -10.69 5.78 -0.27
C PRO A 36 -11.59 5.62 -1.51
N PRO A 37 -12.80 5.05 -1.38
CA PRO A 37 -13.68 4.85 -2.52
C PRO A 37 -14.24 6.17 -3.06
N VAL A 38 -14.67 6.15 -4.32
CA VAL A 38 -15.37 7.29 -4.93
C VAL A 38 -16.62 7.64 -4.11
N GLY A 39 -16.82 8.94 -3.88
CA GLY A 39 -17.88 9.48 -3.04
C GLY A 39 -17.50 9.62 -1.55
N ALA A 40 -16.41 9.00 -1.09
CA ALA A 40 -15.99 9.11 0.31
C ALA A 40 -15.60 10.55 0.69
N ALA A 41 -15.96 10.94 1.92
CA ALA A 41 -15.42 12.15 2.55
C ALA A 41 -14.03 11.83 3.11
N VAL A 42 -13.04 12.60 2.71
CA VAL A 42 -11.65 12.43 3.10
C VAL A 42 -11.05 13.75 3.54
N TYR A 43 -9.92 13.65 4.22
CA TYR A 43 -9.06 14.76 4.54
C TYR A 43 -7.77 14.63 3.74
N TYR A 44 -7.46 15.67 2.96
CA TYR A 44 -6.21 15.81 2.24
C TYR A 44 -5.17 16.49 3.13
N PHE A 45 -3.98 15.87 3.24
CA PHE A 45 -2.83 16.36 3.99
C PHE A 45 -1.70 16.75 3.04
N PRO A 46 -1.51 18.05 2.75
CA PRO A 46 -0.47 18.51 1.84
C PRO A 46 0.95 18.10 2.27
N GLN A 47 1.21 18.07 3.59
CA GLN A 47 2.50 17.61 4.13
C GLN A 47 2.77 16.14 3.78
N GLY A 48 1.76 15.28 3.84
CA GLY A 48 1.90 13.88 3.44
C GLY A 48 2.06 13.70 1.94
N HIS A 49 1.40 14.53 1.14
CA HIS A 49 1.60 14.54 -0.30
C HIS A 49 3.03 15.00 -0.67
N ALA A 50 3.58 15.97 0.05
CA ALA A 50 4.98 16.40 -0.12
C ALA A 50 5.99 15.29 0.22
N GLU A 51 5.68 14.37 1.14
CA GLU A 51 6.53 13.20 1.41
C GLU A 51 6.56 12.18 0.25
N GLN A 52 5.62 12.28 -0.70
CA GLN A 52 5.60 11.47 -1.93
C GLN A 52 6.40 12.10 -3.08
N ALA A 53 6.97 13.29 -2.87
CA ALA A 53 7.67 14.02 -3.91
C ALA A 53 9.11 13.51 -4.16
N THR A 54 9.59 13.64 -5.40
CA THR A 54 10.97 13.33 -5.82
C THR A 54 12.01 14.29 -5.24
N ALA A 55 11.57 15.47 -4.79
CA ALA A 55 12.41 16.49 -4.18
C ALA A 55 11.69 17.16 -3.01
N ALA A 56 12.42 17.89 -2.18
CA ALA A 56 11.82 18.67 -1.11
C ALA A 56 10.85 19.71 -1.70
N VAL A 57 9.61 19.72 -1.21
CA VAL A 57 8.56 20.63 -1.66
C VAL A 57 8.40 21.75 -0.65
N ASP A 58 8.49 23.00 -1.12
CA ASP A 58 8.05 24.15 -0.34
C ASP A 58 6.60 24.49 -0.68
N LEU A 59 5.70 24.27 0.29
CA LEU A 59 4.28 24.56 0.17
C LEU A 59 3.90 25.95 0.70
N SER A 60 4.86 26.74 1.22
CA SER A 60 4.61 28.06 1.79
C SER A 60 3.88 29.00 0.82
N ALA A 61 4.31 29.00 -0.45
CA ALA A 61 3.74 29.81 -1.52
C ALA A 61 2.35 29.35 -1.98
N ALA A 62 1.90 28.14 -1.61
CA ALA A 62 0.59 27.63 -2.00
C ALA A 62 -0.53 28.07 -1.04
N CYS A 63 -0.19 28.56 0.16
CA CYS A 63 -1.14 28.98 1.21
C CYS A 63 -2.26 27.95 1.50
N VAL A 64 -2.00 26.66 1.25
CA VAL A 64 -2.95 25.57 1.48
C VAL A 64 -3.10 25.34 3.00
N PRO A 65 -4.28 24.95 3.52
CA PRO A 65 -4.41 24.59 4.94
C PRO A 65 -3.69 23.26 5.25
N ALA A 66 -3.33 23.04 6.51
CA ALA A 66 -2.66 21.81 6.97
C ALA A 66 -3.51 20.56 6.71
N LEU A 67 -4.82 20.76 6.65
CA LEU A 67 -5.84 19.76 6.53
C LEU A 67 -7.00 20.33 5.70
N LEU A 68 -7.34 19.67 4.59
CA LEU A 68 -8.43 20.11 3.73
C LEU A 68 -9.50 19.02 3.58
N PRO A 69 -10.76 19.24 4.04
CA PRO A 69 -11.85 18.31 3.79
C PRO A 69 -12.20 18.28 2.30
N CYS A 70 -12.25 17.08 1.73
CA CYS A 70 -12.53 16.83 0.32
C CYS A 70 -13.51 15.67 0.13
N ARG A 71 -14.14 15.60 -1.03
CA ARG A 71 -14.83 14.41 -1.53
C ARG A 71 -14.02 13.77 -2.65
N VAL A 72 -13.91 12.44 -2.62
CA VAL A 72 -13.31 11.69 -3.72
C VAL A 72 -14.29 11.66 -4.88
N SER A 73 -13.91 12.21 -6.03
CA SER A 73 -14.74 12.25 -7.25
C SER A 73 -14.37 11.17 -8.26
N ALA A 74 -13.12 10.71 -8.27
CA ALA A 74 -12.67 9.61 -9.11
C ALA A 74 -11.42 8.95 -8.51
N VAL A 75 -11.26 7.66 -8.74
CA VAL A 75 -10.05 6.88 -8.45
C VAL A 75 -9.69 6.09 -9.69
N ARG A 76 -8.43 6.18 -10.13
CA ARG A 76 -7.89 5.37 -11.22
C ARG A 76 -6.69 4.59 -10.73
N PHE A 77 -6.74 3.28 -10.87
CA PHE A 77 -5.64 2.37 -10.57
C PHE A 77 -4.73 2.26 -11.77
N MET A 78 -3.45 2.54 -11.58
CA MET A 78 -2.44 2.68 -12.62
C MET A 78 -1.21 1.84 -12.26
N ALA A 79 -0.39 1.54 -13.26
CA ALA A 79 0.96 1.01 -13.08
C ALA A 79 1.95 1.81 -13.92
N ASP A 80 3.15 2.02 -13.39
CA ASP A 80 4.23 2.64 -14.13
C ASP A 80 4.74 1.70 -15.22
N ALA A 81 4.80 2.19 -16.47
CA ALA A 81 5.12 1.39 -17.65
C ALA A 81 6.53 0.78 -17.64
N HIS A 82 7.45 1.33 -16.84
CA HIS A 82 8.85 0.90 -16.82
C HIS A 82 9.18 0.04 -15.59
N SER A 83 8.59 0.34 -14.44
CA SER A 83 8.90 -0.30 -13.16
C SER A 83 7.86 -1.32 -12.71
N ASP A 84 6.67 -1.33 -13.32
CA ASP A 84 5.49 -2.08 -12.90
C ASP A 84 4.95 -1.71 -11.51
N GLU A 85 5.48 -0.66 -10.90
CA GLU A 85 4.96 -0.20 -9.61
C GLU A 85 3.59 0.40 -9.78
N VAL A 86 2.66 -0.10 -8.98
CA VAL A 86 1.29 0.37 -8.96
C VAL A 86 1.16 1.72 -8.26
N PHE A 87 0.29 2.58 -8.77
CA PHE A 87 -0.06 3.86 -8.15
C PHE A 87 -1.53 4.20 -8.41
N ALA A 88 -2.10 5.08 -7.59
CA ALA A 88 -3.47 5.54 -7.74
C ALA A 88 -3.49 7.03 -8.09
N LYS A 89 -4.32 7.40 -9.06
CA LYS A 89 -4.71 8.79 -9.31
C LYS A 89 -6.05 9.05 -8.64
N ILE A 90 -6.06 9.96 -7.69
CA ILE A 90 -7.24 10.27 -6.87
C ILE A 90 -7.65 11.70 -7.17
N ARG A 91 -8.86 11.89 -7.68
CA ARG A 91 -9.41 13.22 -7.96
C ARG A 91 -10.26 13.69 -6.79
N LEU A 92 -9.85 14.79 -6.17
CA LEU A 92 -10.46 15.37 -4.98
C LEU A 92 -11.21 16.66 -5.33
N VAL A 93 -12.34 16.86 -4.66
CA VAL A 93 -13.12 18.09 -4.71
C VAL A 93 -13.20 18.66 -3.29
N PRO A 94 -12.62 19.84 -3.01
CA PRO A 94 -12.73 20.48 -1.70
C PRO A 94 -14.20 20.67 -1.29
N LEU A 95 -14.52 20.33 -0.04
CA LEU A 95 -15.86 20.52 0.52
C LEU A 95 -16.08 21.98 0.92
N ARG A 96 -17.28 22.51 0.67
CA ARG A 96 -17.69 23.85 1.11
C ARG A 96 -18.14 23.83 2.56
N HIS A 97 -18.12 24.98 3.21
CA HIS A 97 -18.57 25.11 4.59
C HIS A 97 -20.05 24.73 4.70
N GLY A 98 -20.37 23.74 5.54
CA GLY A 98 -21.73 23.23 5.71
C GLY A 98 -22.10 22.06 4.80
N ASP A 99 -21.23 21.65 3.86
CA ASP A 99 -21.43 20.38 3.15
C ASP A 99 -21.40 19.25 4.18
N PRO A 100 -22.42 18.39 4.22
CA PRO A 100 -22.42 17.33 5.18
C PRO A 100 -21.29 16.37 4.79
N ALA A 101 -20.34 16.19 5.71
CA ALA A 101 -19.34 15.13 5.66
C ALA A 101 -20.01 13.78 5.92
N VAL A 102 -21.09 13.49 5.18
CA VAL A 102 -21.77 12.21 5.21
C VAL A 102 -20.78 11.20 4.65
N ASP A 103 -20.41 10.28 5.51
CA ASP A 103 -19.54 9.17 5.22
C ASP A 103 -20.34 8.15 4.41
N VAL A 104 -20.64 8.48 3.15
CA VAL A 104 -21.21 7.52 2.18
C VAL A 104 -20.28 6.30 2.07
N GLY A 105 -18.99 6.50 2.36
CA GLY A 105 -18.00 5.45 2.54
C GLY A 105 -18.29 4.54 3.73
N ASP A 106 -18.71 5.05 4.89
CA ASP A 106 -19.14 4.21 6.01
C ASP A 106 -20.44 3.45 5.72
N ALA A 107 -21.42 4.01 5.00
CA ALA A 107 -22.61 3.24 4.59
C ALA A 107 -22.27 2.17 3.53
N ALA A 108 -21.30 2.41 2.64
CA ALA A 108 -20.78 1.42 1.71
C ALA A 108 -19.79 0.42 2.35
N ALA A 109 -19.18 0.76 3.48
CA ALA A 109 -18.26 -0.10 4.24
C ALA A 109 -18.95 -0.88 5.38
N GLN A 110 -20.04 -0.34 5.95
CA GLN A 110 -20.90 -0.96 6.97
C GLN A 110 -22.14 -1.63 6.36
N GLY A 111 -22.60 -1.17 5.19
CA GLY A 111 -23.73 -1.72 4.43
C GLY A 111 -23.32 -2.64 3.28
N ARG A 112 -22.02 -2.82 3.02
CA ARG A 112 -21.55 -4.11 2.54
C ARG A 112 -21.68 -5.05 3.72
N PRO A 113 -22.50 -6.13 3.70
CA PRO A 113 -22.03 -7.32 4.40
C PRO A 113 -20.58 -7.46 3.94
N GLN A 114 -19.61 -7.48 4.86
CA GLN A 114 -18.21 -7.76 4.56
C GLN A 114 -18.22 -8.70 3.37
N ASP A 115 -17.83 -8.21 2.19
CA ASP A 115 -18.23 -8.81 0.92
C ASP A 115 -18.12 -10.32 1.08
N ASP A 116 -19.26 -11.03 1.21
CA ASP A 116 -19.24 -12.49 1.41
C ASP A 116 -18.66 -13.15 0.15
N ARG A 117 -18.37 -12.35 -0.89
CA ARG A 117 -17.44 -12.70 -1.95
C ARG A 117 -16.05 -12.98 -1.35
N PRO A 118 -15.57 -14.22 -1.49
CA PRO A 118 -14.26 -14.60 -0.99
C PRO A 118 -13.21 -13.64 -1.54
N LYS A 119 -12.35 -13.12 -0.66
CA LYS A 119 -11.18 -12.33 -1.08
C LYS A 119 -10.44 -13.16 -2.15
N PRO A 120 -10.20 -12.61 -3.36
CA PRO A 120 -9.59 -13.38 -4.43
C PRO A 120 -8.24 -13.92 -3.96
N ALA A 121 -7.96 -15.17 -4.31
CA ALA A 121 -6.75 -15.84 -3.84
C ALA A 121 -5.52 -15.12 -4.42
N SER A 122 -4.79 -14.44 -3.53
CA SER A 122 -3.55 -13.74 -3.87
C SER A 122 -2.39 -14.25 -3.03
N PHE A 123 -1.21 -14.32 -3.62
CA PHE A 123 -0.01 -14.74 -2.92
C PHE A 123 1.20 -13.92 -3.40
N ALA A 124 1.94 -13.36 -2.45
CA ALA A 124 3.19 -12.66 -2.70
C ALA A 124 4.37 -13.52 -2.26
N LYS A 125 5.43 -13.57 -3.07
CA LYS A 125 6.71 -14.19 -2.72
C LYS A 125 7.86 -13.26 -3.04
N THR A 126 8.70 -13.00 -2.04
CA THR A 126 10.04 -12.43 -2.23
C THR A 126 10.93 -13.39 -3.00
N LEU A 127 11.51 -12.90 -4.08
CA LEU A 127 12.41 -13.65 -4.94
C LEU A 127 13.72 -13.90 -4.23
N THR A 128 14.11 -15.17 -4.17
CA THR A 128 15.46 -15.55 -3.75
C THR A 128 16.45 -15.32 -4.89
N GLN A 129 17.74 -15.38 -4.58
CA GLN A 129 18.78 -15.31 -5.62
C GLN A 129 18.60 -16.41 -6.69
N SER A 130 18.16 -17.60 -6.29
CA SER A 130 17.89 -18.69 -7.24
C SER A 130 16.69 -18.44 -8.15
N ASP A 131 15.69 -17.68 -7.69
CA ASP A 131 14.53 -17.33 -8.50
C ASP A 131 14.88 -16.23 -9.52
N ALA A 132 15.75 -15.28 -9.17
CA ALA A 132 16.11 -14.15 -10.04
C ALA A 132 17.32 -14.42 -10.96
N ASN A 133 17.98 -15.57 -10.84
CA ASN A 133 19.15 -15.91 -11.64
C ASN A 133 18.79 -16.32 -13.08
N ASN A 134 19.60 -15.86 -14.04
CA ASN A 134 19.49 -16.27 -15.44
C ASN A 134 19.76 -17.77 -15.60
N GLY A 135 18.73 -18.53 -15.98
CA GLY A 135 18.78 -19.98 -16.13
C GLY A 135 18.14 -20.77 -14.98
N GLY A 136 17.75 -20.08 -13.90
CA GLY A 136 16.95 -20.65 -12.81
C GLY A 136 15.46 -20.77 -13.15
N GLY A 137 14.74 -21.55 -12.34
CA GLY A 137 13.26 -21.58 -12.34
C GLY A 137 12.73 -20.97 -11.06
N PHE A 138 11.47 -20.53 -11.06
CA PHE A 138 10.81 -20.02 -9.87
C PHE A 138 10.29 -21.16 -9.00
N SER A 139 10.66 -21.18 -7.73
CA SER A 139 10.10 -22.12 -6.76
C SER A 139 8.73 -21.64 -6.28
N VAL A 140 7.66 -22.29 -6.73
CA VAL A 140 6.28 -21.91 -6.38
C VAL A 140 5.94 -22.47 -4.99
N PRO A 141 5.50 -21.66 -4.03
CA PRO A 141 5.01 -22.18 -2.76
C PRO A 141 3.74 -23.02 -2.96
N ARG A 142 3.62 -24.11 -2.20
CA ARG A 142 2.54 -25.10 -2.35
C ARG A 142 1.15 -24.45 -2.34
N PHE A 143 0.92 -23.53 -1.40
CA PHE A 143 -0.32 -22.77 -1.30
C PHE A 143 -0.68 -22.06 -2.62
N CYS A 144 0.28 -21.37 -3.25
CA CYS A 144 0.07 -20.68 -4.53
C CYS A 144 -0.29 -21.68 -5.64
N ALA A 145 0.43 -22.80 -5.73
CA ALA A 145 0.17 -23.82 -6.74
C ALA A 145 -1.22 -24.47 -6.61
N GLU A 146 -1.71 -24.66 -5.39
CA GLU A 146 -2.98 -25.34 -5.11
C GLU A 146 -4.20 -24.40 -5.14
N THR A 147 -4.02 -23.10 -4.90
CA THR A 147 -5.14 -22.14 -4.78
C THR A 147 -5.25 -21.16 -5.95
N ILE A 148 -4.12 -20.77 -6.54
CA ILE A 148 -4.07 -19.70 -7.56
C ILE A 148 -3.97 -20.28 -8.95
N PHE A 149 -3.12 -21.30 -9.15
CA PHE A 149 -2.95 -21.89 -10.47
C PHE A 149 -4.08 -22.89 -10.81
N PRO A 150 -4.32 -23.14 -12.11
CA PRO A 150 -5.16 -24.27 -12.52
C PRO A 150 -4.65 -25.57 -11.90
N ALA A 151 -5.58 -26.47 -11.55
CA ALA A 151 -5.26 -27.73 -10.90
C ALA A 151 -4.35 -28.58 -11.80
N LEU A 152 -3.22 -29.03 -11.25
CA LEU A 152 -2.26 -29.86 -11.95
C LEU A 152 -2.73 -31.32 -11.94
N ASP A 153 -2.65 -31.99 -13.09
CA ASP A 153 -2.89 -33.44 -13.15
C ASP A 153 -1.70 -34.23 -12.61
N TYR A 154 -1.88 -34.82 -11.42
CA TYR A 154 -0.85 -35.61 -10.73
C TYR A 154 -0.73 -37.06 -11.24
N SER A 155 -1.59 -37.50 -12.17
CA SER A 155 -1.48 -38.84 -12.76
C SER A 155 -0.36 -38.95 -13.80
N SER A 156 0.06 -37.81 -14.37
CA SER A 156 1.16 -37.70 -15.32
C SER A 156 2.54 -37.80 -14.64
N GLU A 157 3.57 -38.28 -15.34
CA GLU A 157 4.95 -38.37 -14.82
C GLU A 157 5.99 -37.70 -15.75
N PRO A 158 6.57 -36.54 -15.39
CA PRO A 158 6.21 -35.68 -14.25
C PRO A 158 4.91 -34.88 -14.51
N PRO A 159 4.12 -34.53 -13.47
CA PRO A 159 2.98 -33.63 -13.60
C PRO A 159 3.38 -32.26 -14.16
N VAL A 160 2.78 -31.85 -15.27
CA VAL A 160 3.13 -30.61 -15.98
C VAL A 160 1.93 -29.95 -16.65
N GLN A 161 1.90 -28.62 -16.64
CA GLN A 161 0.92 -27.84 -17.40
C GLN A 161 1.55 -26.54 -17.91
N SER A 162 0.89 -25.91 -18.88
CA SER A 162 1.17 -24.54 -19.26
C SER A 162 0.17 -23.61 -18.59
N ILE A 163 0.66 -22.58 -17.91
CA ILE A 163 -0.19 -21.50 -17.38
C ILE A 163 0.06 -20.22 -18.16
N VAL A 164 -0.98 -19.43 -18.35
CA VAL A 164 -0.90 -18.07 -18.90
C VAL A 164 -1.27 -17.12 -17.78
N VAL A 165 -0.46 -16.09 -17.58
CA VAL A 165 -0.73 -15.03 -16.59
C VAL A 165 -0.73 -13.68 -17.29
N ARG A 166 -1.57 -12.75 -16.85
CA ARG A 166 -1.57 -11.37 -17.37
C ARG A 166 -1.00 -10.41 -16.34
N ASP A 167 -0.12 -9.52 -16.76
CA ASP A 167 0.46 -8.54 -15.85
C ASP A 167 -0.43 -7.31 -15.61
N VAL A 168 0.09 -6.30 -14.90
CA VAL A 168 -0.60 -5.03 -14.63
C VAL A 168 -0.86 -4.17 -15.88
N HIS A 169 -0.21 -4.44 -17.00
CA HIS A 169 -0.40 -3.74 -18.28
C HIS A 169 -1.28 -4.52 -19.25
N GLY A 170 -1.64 -5.76 -18.89
CA GLY A 170 -2.41 -6.69 -19.71
C GLY A 170 -1.56 -7.58 -20.62
N ASP A 171 -0.22 -7.54 -20.48
CA ASP A 171 0.67 -8.38 -21.25
C ASP A 171 0.61 -9.83 -20.76
N GLU A 172 0.51 -10.78 -21.69
CA GLU A 172 0.42 -12.19 -21.39
C GLU A 172 1.79 -12.87 -21.30
N PHE A 173 2.02 -13.61 -20.22
CA PHE A 173 3.21 -14.41 -20.00
C PHE A 173 2.83 -15.88 -19.84
N LYS A 174 3.49 -16.74 -20.62
CA LYS A 174 3.27 -18.18 -20.59
C LYS A 174 4.38 -18.88 -19.81
N PHE A 175 4.02 -19.65 -18.80
CA PHE A 175 4.95 -20.41 -17.98
C PHE A 175 4.69 -21.91 -18.03
N ARG A 176 5.77 -22.70 -18.03
CA ARG A 176 5.69 -24.15 -17.79
C ARG A 176 5.71 -24.42 -16.29
N HIS A 177 4.56 -24.79 -15.72
CA HIS A 177 4.41 -25.24 -14.33
C HIS A 177 4.64 -26.75 -14.24
N ILE A 178 5.59 -27.18 -13.42
CA ILE A 178 5.97 -28.59 -13.26
C ILE A 178 6.14 -28.95 -11.78
N TYR A 179 5.69 -30.15 -11.39
CA TYR A 179 5.90 -30.71 -10.05
C TYR A 179 6.92 -31.85 -10.12
N ARG A 180 8.14 -31.62 -9.63
CA ARG A 180 9.27 -32.57 -9.77
C ARG A 180 10.33 -32.40 -8.68
N GLY A 181 11.38 -33.23 -8.74
CA GLY A 181 12.53 -33.19 -7.83
C GLY A 181 12.37 -34.06 -6.59
N THR A 182 13.39 -34.09 -5.75
CA THR A 182 13.44 -34.89 -4.53
C THR A 182 13.96 -34.04 -3.35
N PRO A 183 13.11 -33.64 -2.39
CA PRO A 183 11.66 -33.82 -2.36
C PRO A 183 10.96 -33.06 -3.50
N ARG A 184 9.76 -33.51 -3.91
CA ARG A 184 9.01 -32.90 -5.00
C ARG A 184 8.56 -31.47 -4.65
N ARG A 185 8.72 -30.55 -5.60
CA ARG A 185 8.38 -29.12 -5.46
C ARG A 185 7.72 -28.61 -6.74
N HIS A 186 6.91 -27.56 -6.59
CA HIS A 186 6.31 -26.85 -7.71
C HIS A 186 7.29 -25.82 -8.26
N LEU A 187 7.45 -25.79 -9.60
CA LEU A 187 8.39 -24.93 -10.28
C LEU A 187 7.74 -24.26 -11.50
N LEU A 188 8.03 -22.99 -11.75
CA LEU A 188 7.90 -22.39 -13.08
C LEU A 188 9.26 -22.45 -13.76
N THR A 189 9.33 -23.06 -14.94
CA THR A 189 10.58 -23.27 -15.67
C THR A 189 10.61 -22.46 -16.96
N THR A 190 10.22 -23.04 -18.09
CA THR A 190 10.14 -22.32 -19.38
C THR A 190 9.27 -21.08 -19.27
N GLY A 191 9.76 -19.96 -19.81
CA GLY A 191 9.12 -18.63 -19.76
C GLY A 191 9.55 -17.78 -18.57
N TRP A 192 9.93 -18.37 -17.43
CA TRP A 192 10.27 -17.64 -16.21
C TRP A 192 11.49 -16.71 -16.39
N SER A 193 12.61 -17.21 -16.91
CA SER A 193 13.81 -16.40 -17.12
C SER A 193 13.56 -15.24 -18.10
N ASN A 194 12.66 -15.41 -19.08
CA ASN A 194 12.28 -14.32 -19.98
C ASN A 194 11.52 -13.24 -19.22
N PHE A 195 10.54 -13.64 -18.39
CA PHE A 195 9.81 -12.70 -17.52
C PHE A 195 10.75 -11.95 -16.57
N VAL A 196 11.69 -12.63 -15.91
CA VAL A 196 12.70 -12.00 -15.04
C VAL A 196 13.52 -10.95 -15.78
N ASN A 197 14.00 -11.26 -16.99
CA ASN A 197 14.80 -10.33 -17.79
C ASN A 197 13.97 -9.15 -18.30
N GLN A 198 12.78 -9.41 -18.84
CA GLN A 198 11.88 -8.37 -19.35
C GLN A 198 11.43 -7.42 -18.25
N LYS A 199 11.08 -7.95 -17.07
CA LYS A 199 10.68 -7.17 -15.90
C LYS A 199 11.85 -6.69 -15.04
N LYS A 200 13.10 -6.99 -15.41
CA LYS A 200 14.32 -6.60 -14.68
C LYS A 200 14.25 -6.93 -13.19
N LEU A 201 13.74 -8.11 -12.85
CA LEU A 201 13.55 -8.54 -11.46
C LEU A 201 14.89 -8.90 -10.83
N LEU A 202 15.09 -8.49 -9.57
CA LEU A 202 16.23 -8.92 -8.77
C LEU A 202 15.78 -9.73 -7.55
N ALA A 203 16.74 -10.41 -6.92
CA ALA A 203 16.53 -10.98 -5.60
C ALA A 203 16.10 -9.88 -4.61
N GLY A 204 15.11 -10.20 -3.77
CA GLY A 204 14.46 -9.23 -2.88
C GLY A 204 13.19 -8.61 -3.46
N ASP A 205 13.05 -8.46 -4.79
CA ASP A 205 11.76 -8.07 -5.37
C ASP A 205 10.71 -9.14 -5.04
N SER A 206 9.44 -8.77 -4.95
CA SER A 206 8.34 -9.71 -4.71
C SER A 206 7.46 -9.87 -5.94
N ILE A 207 7.11 -11.11 -6.26
CA ILE A 207 6.10 -11.42 -7.27
C ILE A 207 4.78 -11.75 -6.59
N VAL A 208 3.72 -11.14 -7.10
CA VAL A 208 2.35 -11.33 -6.66
C VAL A 208 1.62 -12.12 -7.73
N PHE A 209 1.02 -13.24 -7.36
CA PHE A 209 0.03 -13.92 -8.19
C PHE A 209 -1.36 -13.71 -7.61
N LEU A 210 -2.35 -13.53 -8.48
CA LEU A 210 -3.76 -13.37 -8.12
C LEU A 210 -4.60 -14.24 -9.04
N ARG A 211 -5.57 -14.97 -8.50
CA ARG A 211 -6.62 -15.61 -9.30
C ARG A 211 -7.89 -14.78 -9.19
N SER A 212 -8.39 -14.29 -10.32
CA SER A 212 -9.67 -13.59 -10.40
C SER A 212 -10.84 -14.55 -10.27
N ASP A 213 -12.03 -14.03 -10.01
CA ASP A 213 -13.26 -14.83 -9.91
C ASP A 213 -13.60 -15.54 -11.24
N GLY A 214 -13.14 -15.01 -12.38
CA GLY A 214 -13.24 -15.62 -13.70
C GLY A 214 -12.27 -16.79 -13.93
N GLY A 215 -11.41 -17.09 -12.97
CA GLY A 215 -10.40 -18.15 -13.07
C GLY A 215 -9.13 -17.72 -13.82
N GLU A 216 -9.04 -16.47 -14.25
CA GLU A 216 -7.85 -15.92 -14.88
C GLU A 216 -6.76 -15.67 -13.83
N VAL A 217 -5.51 -15.92 -14.20
CA VAL A 217 -4.37 -15.70 -13.32
C VAL A 217 -3.67 -14.41 -13.73
N HIS A 218 -3.44 -13.54 -12.77
CA HIS A 218 -2.71 -12.30 -12.94
C HIS A 218 -1.38 -12.33 -12.20
N VAL A 219 -0.43 -11.52 -12.66
CA VAL A 219 0.88 -11.36 -12.04
C VAL A 219 1.19 -9.87 -11.81
N GLY A 220 1.81 -9.57 -10.68
CA GLY A 220 2.27 -8.24 -10.33
C GLY A 220 3.65 -8.26 -9.70
N VAL A 221 4.27 -7.09 -9.60
CA VAL A 221 5.62 -6.92 -9.07
C VAL A 221 5.60 -5.89 -7.94
N ARG A 222 6.26 -6.20 -6.82
CA ARG A 222 6.62 -5.22 -5.78
C ARG A 222 8.13 -5.11 -5.74
N ARG A 223 8.66 -3.90 -5.91
CA ARG A 223 10.10 -3.67 -5.94
C ARG A 223 10.66 -3.57 -4.53
N ALA A 224 11.79 -4.23 -4.29
CA ALA A 224 12.52 -4.08 -3.03
C ALA A 224 13.10 -2.67 -2.90
N LYS A 225 13.09 -2.13 -1.69
CA LYS A 225 13.78 -0.88 -1.38
C LYS A 225 15.27 -1.16 -1.23
N ARG A 226 16.05 -0.87 -2.27
CA ARG A 226 17.51 -1.01 -2.23
C ARG A 226 18.10 0.11 -1.39
N VAL A 227 18.34 -0.17 -0.12
CA VAL A 227 19.22 0.66 0.71
C VAL A 227 20.62 0.09 0.53
N PHE A 228 21.48 0.80 -0.20
CA PHE A 228 22.90 0.47 -0.23
C PHE A 228 23.47 0.86 1.14
N CYS A 229 23.52 -0.08 2.07
CA CYS A 229 24.31 0.03 3.29
C CYS A 229 25.42 -1.03 3.22
N ASP A 230 26.64 -0.57 3.44
CA ASP A 230 27.87 -1.35 3.51
C ASP A 230 27.74 -2.55 4.47
N GLU A 231 28.44 -3.62 4.17
CA GLU A 231 28.28 -4.93 4.82
C GLU A 231 28.44 -4.86 6.36
N GLY A 232 27.47 -5.44 7.06
CA GLY A 232 27.74 -6.06 8.36
C GLY A 232 27.06 -5.49 9.59
N HIS A 233 25.74 -5.24 9.60
CA HIS A 233 25.03 -5.02 10.87
C HIS A 233 23.67 -5.74 10.94
N SER A 234 23.34 -6.21 12.14
CA SER A 234 22.29 -7.16 12.49
C SER A 234 20.87 -6.71 12.11
N GLY A 235 19.93 -7.66 12.05
CA GLY A 235 18.57 -7.52 11.51
C GLY A 235 17.66 -6.41 12.09
N TRP A 236 18.14 -5.55 12.99
CA TRP A 236 17.44 -4.39 13.52
C TRP A 236 17.63 -3.11 12.68
N ASP A 237 18.77 -2.94 12.00
CA ASP A 237 19.02 -1.71 11.20
C ASP A 237 18.20 -1.67 9.89
N HIS A 238 17.71 -2.80 9.39
CA HIS A 238 16.82 -2.84 8.23
C HIS A 238 15.44 -2.19 8.51
N TYR A 239 14.89 -2.38 9.72
CA TYR A 239 13.64 -1.73 10.18
C TYR A 239 13.78 -0.20 10.29
N ARG A 240 15.02 0.27 10.52
CA ARG A 240 15.35 1.70 10.61
C ARG A 240 15.15 2.42 9.27
N GLY A 241 15.45 1.76 8.15
CA GLY A 241 15.30 2.32 6.80
C GLY A 241 13.86 2.45 6.31
N LEU A 242 12.93 1.63 6.82
CA LEU A 242 11.50 1.76 6.57
C LEU A 242 10.86 2.91 7.38
N MET A 243 11.34 3.12 8.62
CA MET A 243 10.79 4.07 9.59
C MET A 243 11.40 5.49 9.51
N ARG A 244 12.50 5.70 8.77
CA ARG A 244 13.22 7.00 8.61
C ARG A 244 12.48 8.04 7.75
N GLY A 245 11.15 8.12 7.86
CA GLY A 245 10.32 9.18 7.29
C GLY A 245 10.33 10.45 8.15
N GLY A 246 11.50 10.91 8.63
CA GLY A 246 11.58 12.09 9.47
C GLY A 246 12.99 12.44 9.94
N ASN A 247 13.53 13.51 9.34
CA ASN A 247 14.62 14.38 9.79
C ASN A 247 15.59 13.84 10.86
N ALA A 248 16.63 13.12 10.42
CA ALA A 248 17.91 13.09 11.12
C ALA A 248 18.93 13.74 10.18
N GLY A 249 19.56 14.83 10.63
CA GLY A 249 20.59 15.53 9.88
C GLY A 249 21.71 14.59 9.43
N SER A 250 22.36 14.99 8.34
CA SER A 250 23.44 14.30 7.62
C SER A 250 23.01 13.32 6.53
N GLY A 251 23.09 13.80 5.28
CA GLY A 251 23.94 13.18 4.26
C GLY A 251 23.42 12.00 3.44
N ASP A 252 22.48 11.20 3.91
CA ASP A 252 22.15 9.93 3.22
C ASP A 252 20.79 9.94 2.52
N ALA A 253 20.79 9.42 1.29
CA ALA A 253 19.66 9.29 0.38
C ALA A 253 18.41 8.67 1.03
N ALA A 254 17.62 9.49 1.70
CA ALA A 254 16.23 9.19 1.99
C ALA A 254 15.58 8.89 0.63
N ALA A 255 14.98 7.69 0.50
CA ALA A 255 14.31 7.28 -0.72
C ALA A 255 13.32 8.38 -1.13
N LYS A 256 13.72 9.16 -2.13
CA LYS A 256 12.93 10.24 -2.70
C LYS A 256 11.62 9.61 -3.18
N GLY A 257 10.51 10.31 -2.96
CA GLY A 257 9.23 9.88 -3.50
C GLY A 257 9.24 9.87 -5.03
N LYS A 258 8.13 9.50 -5.66
CA LYS A 258 8.04 9.34 -7.12
C LYS A 258 7.18 10.38 -7.81
N VAL A 259 6.49 11.22 -7.04
CA VAL A 259 5.65 12.28 -7.57
C VAL A 259 6.53 13.50 -7.87
N PRO A 260 6.46 14.12 -9.06
CA PRO A 260 7.19 15.36 -9.32
C PRO A 260 6.80 16.44 -8.31
N ALA A 261 7.77 17.22 -7.82
CA ALA A 261 7.53 18.24 -6.80
C ALA A 261 6.56 19.33 -7.30
N GLU A 262 6.65 19.65 -8.60
CA GLU A 262 5.77 20.58 -9.31
C GLU A 262 4.29 20.15 -9.27
N ASP A 263 4.02 18.85 -9.41
CA ASP A 263 2.66 18.30 -9.38
C ASP A 263 2.06 18.43 -7.97
N VAL A 264 2.87 18.20 -6.94
CA VAL A 264 2.45 18.40 -5.54
C VAL A 264 2.11 19.86 -5.27
N VAL A 265 2.95 20.80 -5.74
CA VAL A 265 2.70 22.25 -5.58
C VAL A 265 1.46 22.67 -6.36
N ALA A 266 1.28 22.19 -7.60
CA ALA A 266 0.11 22.47 -8.41
C ALA A 266 -1.18 21.98 -7.74
N ALA A 267 -1.18 20.74 -7.26
CA ALA A 267 -2.29 20.17 -6.51
C ALA A 267 -2.60 20.98 -5.24
N ALA A 268 -1.58 21.37 -4.49
CA ALA A 268 -1.74 22.19 -3.29
C ALA A 268 -2.33 23.58 -3.58
N ARG A 269 -1.91 24.23 -4.69
CA ARG A 269 -2.47 25.53 -5.11
C ARG A 269 -3.93 25.42 -5.51
N LEU A 270 -4.30 24.39 -6.28
CA LEU A 270 -5.70 24.14 -6.65
C LEU A 270 -6.56 23.84 -5.41
N ALA A 271 -6.02 23.05 -4.49
CA ALA A 271 -6.65 22.75 -3.21
C ALA A 271 -6.91 24.03 -2.38
N ALA A 272 -5.91 24.92 -2.29
CA ALA A 272 -6.05 26.22 -1.62
C ALA A 272 -7.08 27.14 -2.29
N ALA A 273 -7.18 27.08 -3.62
CA ALA A 273 -8.18 27.82 -4.40
C ALA A 273 -9.59 27.21 -4.37
N GLY A 274 -9.80 26.10 -3.63
CA GLY A 274 -11.08 25.41 -3.56
C GLY A 274 -11.51 24.75 -4.88
N GLN A 275 -10.56 24.50 -5.79
CA GLN A 275 -10.81 23.88 -7.09
C GLN A 275 -10.62 22.37 -7.03
N PRO A 276 -11.32 21.57 -7.86
CA PRO A 276 -11.01 20.16 -8.02
C PRO A 276 -9.57 19.92 -8.47
N PHE A 277 -8.91 18.91 -7.91
CA PHE A 277 -7.52 18.60 -8.19
C PHE A 277 -7.27 17.09 -8.19
N GLU A 278 -6.21 16.64 -8.87
CA GLU A 278 -5.76 15.25 -8.89
C GLU A 278 -4.48 15.11 -8.08
N VAL A 279 -4.37 14.03 -7.30
CA VAL A 279 -3.17 13.65 -6.56
C VAL A 279 -2.74 12.25 -6.96
N VAL A 280 -1.43 12.01 -6.93
CA VAL A 280 -0.83 10.71 -7.25
C VAL A 280 -0.37 10.05 -5.96
N TYR A 281 -0.85 8.84 -5.70
CA TYR A 281 -0.51 8.05 -4.53
C TYR A 281 0.24 6.78 -4.94
N TYR A 282 1.52 6.70 -4.54
CA TYR A 282 2.30 5.47 -4.62
C TYR A 282 2.20 4.73 -3.28
N PRO A 283 1.49 3.59 -3.20
CA PRO A 283 1.44 2.78 -2.00
C PRO A 283 2.80 2.17 -1.70
N ARG A 284 3.23 2.26 -0.45
CA ARG A 284 4.47 1.64 0.05
C ARG A 284 4.23 1.16 1.47
N ALA A 285 4.87 0.04 1.85
CA ALA A 285 4.71 -0.60 3.16
C ALA A 285 4.93 0.32 4.38
N SER A 286 5.57 1.49 4.21
CA SER A 286 5.81 2.46 5.28
C SER A 286 5.52 3.92 4.91
N THR A 287 4.80 4.18 3.82
CA THR A 287 4.43 5.56 3.50
C THR A 287 3.02 5.87 3.96
N PRO A 288 2.84 6.86 4.84
CA PRO A 288 1.53 7.20 5.37
C PRO A 288 0.59 7.65 4.25
N GLU A 289 -0.68 7.29 4.39
CA GLU A 289 -1.75 7.78 3.54
C GLU A 289 -1.97 9.28 3.79
N PHE A 290 -1.96 10.08 2.73
CA PHE A 290 -2.19 11.53 2.82
C PHE A 290 -3.61 11.94 2.39
N CYS A 291 -4.43 10.97 1.98
CA CYS A 291 -5.86 11.12 1.72
C CYS A 291 -6.61 10.16 2.65
N VAL A 292 -6.92 10.60 3.87
CA VAL A 292 -7.44 9.72 4.93
C VAL A 292 -8.94 9.93 5.09
N ARG A 293 -9.72 8.85 5.30
CA ARG A 293 -11.17 8.94 5.50
C ARG A 293 -11.53 9.87 6.66
N ALA A 294 -12.55 10.70 6.45
CA ALA A 294 -12.96 11.70 7.43
C ALA A 294 -13.42 11.09 8.76
N GLY A 295 -14.07 9.92 8.75
CA GLY A 295 -14.39 9.16 9.96
C GLY A 295 -13.15 8.77 10.76
N ALA A 296 -12.12 8.22 10.11
CA ALA A 296 -10.88 7.81 10.76
C ALA A 296 -10.13 8.99 11.38
N VAL A 297 -10.04 10.10 10.66
CA VAL A 297 -9.42 11.34 11.19
C VAL A 297 -10.19 11.85 12.41
N ARG A 298 -11.53 11.92 12.34
CA ARG A 298 -12.35 12.38 13.48
C ARG A 298 -12.19 11.49 14.70
N ALA A 299 -12.20 10.17 14.52
CA ALA A 299 -11.98 9.21 15.61
C ALA A 299 -10.59 9.39 16.25
N ALA A 300 -9.55 9.54 15.44
CA ALA A 300 -8.18 9.77 15.93
C ALA A 300 -8.03 11.08 16.71
N MET A 301 -8.73 12.14 16.31
CA MET A 301 -8.71 13.44 17.01
C MET A 301 -9.50 13.44 18.32
N GLN A 302 -10.45 12.52 18.49
CA GLN A 302 -11.19 12.37 19.75
C GLN A 302 -10.37 11.68 20.84
N VAL A 303 -9.29 10.98 20.46
CA VAL A 303 -8.38 10.36 21.43
C VAL A 303 -7.57 11.46 22.12
N GLN A 304 -7.64 11.49 23.45
CA GLN A 304 -6.79 12.36 24.26
C GLN A 304 -5.38 11.77 24.37
N TRP A 305 -4.58 11.93 23.31
CA TRP A 305 -3.18 11.53 23.30
C TRP A 305 -2.42 12.19 24.45
N ARG A 306 -1.59 11.41 25.15
CA ARG A 306 -0.73 11.88 26.24
C ARG A 306 0.60 11.12 26.24
N PRO A 307 1.73 11.77 26.61
CA PRO A 307 2.98 11.07 26.87
C PRO A 307 2.76 9.93 27.88
N GLY A 308 3.39 8.77 27.64
CA GLY A 308 3.25 7.55 28.43
C GLY A 308 2.19 6.57 27.91
N MET A 309 1.28 7.00 27.02
CA MET A 309 0.31 6.08 26.42
C MET A 309 0.99 5.02 25.56
N ARG A 310 0.59 3.77 25.72
CA ARG A 310 1.05 2.65 24.89
C ARG A 310 0.11 2.47 23.72
N PHE A 311 0.68 2.16 22.57
CA PHE A 311 -0.07 1.84 21.37
C PHE A 311 0.56 0.62 20.70
N LYS A 312 -0.25 -0.06 19.89
CA LYS A 312 0.22 -1.02 18.91
C LYS A 312 -0.09 -0.50 17.51
N MET A 313 0.73 -0.85 16.54
CA MET A 313 0.58 -0.45 15.14
C MET A 313 0.89 -1.66 14.27
N ALA A 314 -0.01 -1.98 13.35
CA ALA A 314 0.23 -3.04 12.39
C ALA A 314 1.19 -2.55 11.30
N PHE A 315 2.11 -3.41 10.86
CA PHE A 315 2.93 -3.20 9.68
C PHE A 315 3.06 -4.49 8.88
N GLU A 316 3.16 -4.34 7.56
CA GLU A 316 3.38 -5.47 6.65
C GLU A 316 4.87 -5.82 6.65
N THR A 317 5.19 -7.12 6.77
CA THR A 317 6.57 -7.59 6.59
C THR A 317 7.04 -7.35 5.15
N GLU A 318 8.36 -7.28 4.92
CA GLU A 318 8.91 -7.03 3.58
C GLU A 318 8.43 -8.05 2.53
N ASP A 319 8.32 -9.31 2.94
CA ASP A 319 7.77 -10.40 2.12
C ASP A 319 6.25 -10.40 2.03
N SER A 320 5.59 -9.49 2.76
CA SER A 320 4.15 -9.28 2.75
C SER A 320 3.33 -10.51 3.11
N SER A 321 3.98 -11.48 3.75
CA SER A 321 3.36 -12.75 4.13
C SER A 321 2.66 -12.66 5.48
N ARG A 322 3.02 -11.67 6.31
CA ARG A 322 2.52 -11.51 7.68
C ARG A 322 2.31 -10.04 8.03
N ILE A 323 1.30 -9.80 8.84
CA ILE A 323 1.17 -8.55 9.59
C ILE A 323 1.94 -8.74 10.90
N SER A 324 2.93 -7.89 11.12
CA SER A 324 3.63 -7.79 12.39
C SER A 324 3.10 -6.60 13.17
N TRP A 325 3.23 -6.66 14.49
CA TRP A 325 2.74 -5.62 15.39
C TRP A 325 3.91 -4.91 16.02
N PHE A 326 3.95 -3.60 15.80
CA PHE A 326 4.88 -2.71 16.43
C PHE A 326 4.25 -2.17 17.73
N MET A 327 4.91 -2.31 18.87
CA MET A 327 4.47 -1.72 20.15
C MET A 327 5.33 -0.50 20.49
N GLY A 328 4.68 0.63 20.75
CA GLY A 328 5.35 1.87 21.11
C GLY A 328 4.74 2.55 22.32
N THR A 329 5.44 3.58 22.78
CA THR A 329 4.93 4.49 23.82
C THR A 329 5.02 5.93 23.31
N VAL A 330 3.94 6.69 23.43
CA VAL A 330 3.93 8.12 23.10
C VAL A 330 4.92 8.83 24.03
N ALA A 331 5.92 9.48 23.45
CA ALA A 331 6.92 10.27 24.17
C ALA A 331 6.54 11.75 24.22
N GLY A 332 5.81 12.25 23.22
CA GLY A 332 5.46 13.67 23.11
C GLY A 332 4.42 13.93 22.02
N ILE A 333 3.81 15.12 22.06
CA ILE A 333 2.76 15.52 21.12
C ILE A 333 3.09 16.93 20.66
N HIS A 334 3.64 17.02 19.46
CA HIS A 334 4.12 18.30 18.91
C HIS A 334 3.95 18.27 17.41
N ALA A 335 3.47 19.38 16.84
CA ALA A 335 3.37 19.53 15.38
C ALA A 335 4.73 19.26 14.74
N ALA A 336 4.72 18.57 13.59
CA ALA A 336 5.98 18.17 12.97
C ALA A 336 6.83 19.37 12.54
N ASP A 337 6.16 20.44 12.13
CA ASP A 337 6.76 21.69 11.71
C ASP A 337 5.93 22.85 12.28
N PRO A 338 6.16 23.24 13.54
CA PRO A 338 5.35 24.26 14.20
C PRO A 338 5.47 25.63 13.55
N SER A 339 6.56 25.89 12.81
CA SER A 339 6.83 27.18 12.18
C SER A 339 5.93 27.45 10.98
N ARG A 340 5.70 26.43 10.15
CA ARG A 340 4.83 26.53 8.96
C ARG A 340 3.43 25.97 9.21
N TRP A 341 3.30 25.01 10.12
CA TRP A 341 2.08 24.22 10.33
C TRP A 341 1.79 23.98 11.82
N PRO A 342 1.59 25.05 12.63
CA PRO A 342 1.49 24.96 14.10
C PRO A 342 0.38 24.04 14.61
N GLN A 343 -0.71 23.89 13.85
CA GLN A 343 -1.86 23.08 14.23
C GLN A 343 -2.03 21.82 13.36
N SER A 344 -0.99 21.43 12.63
CA SER A 344 -1.10 20.24 11.80
C SER A 344 -1.09 18.96 12.64
N PRO A 345 -2.05 18.05 12.42
CA PRO A 345 -2.02 16.73 13.02
C PRO A 345 -1.11 15.74 12.28
N TRP A 346 -0.53 16.16 11.14
CA TRP A 346 0.40 15.34 10.39
C TRP A 346 1.66 15.08 11.20
N ARG A 347 2.00 13.80 11.41
CA ARG A 347 3.15 13.37 12.24
C ARG A 347 3.19 13.99 13.64
N LEU A 348 2.02 14.17 14.27
CA LEU A 348 1.84 14.83 15.57
C LEU A 348 2.46 14.06 16.76
N LEU A 349 2.46 12.72 16.70
CA LEU A 349 2.88 11.89 17.83
C LEU A 349 4.36 11.57 17.73
N GLN A 350 5.14 11.99 18.74
CA GLN A 350 6.49 11.50 18.97
C GLN A 350 6.39 10.23 19.81
N VAL A 351 7.12 9.20 19.42
CA VAL A 351 7.01 7.86 20.01
C VAL A 351 8.36 7.27 20.31
N ARG A 352 8.44 6.41 21.32
CA ARG A 352 9.64 5.69 21.73
C ARG A 352 9.44 4.19 21.56
N THR A 353 10.47 3.53 21.05
CA THR A 353 10.46 2.10 20.73
C THR A 353 11.51 1.35 21.56
N PRO A 354 11.13 0.28 22.30
CA PRO A 354 12.12 -0.63 22.89
C PRO A 354 12.85 -1.43 21.79
N PRO A 355 14.12 -1.83 21.95
CA PRO A 355 15.00 -1.62 23.11
C PRO A 355 15.90 -0.36 23.04
N HIS A 356 15.94 0.35 21.90
CA HIS A 356 16.97 1.39 21.65
C HIS A 356 16.55 2.83 21.99
N GLY A 357 15.37 3.06 22.55
CA GLY A 357 14.94 4.40 22.99
C GLY A 357 14.83 5.45 21.87
N THR A 358 14.83 5.01 20.60
CA THR A 358 14.80 5.88 19.43
C THR A 358 13.44 6.58 19.32
N LEU A 359 13.49 7.88 19.05
CA LEU A 359 12.31 8.73 18.86
C LEU A 359 11.89 8.73 17.39
N TRP A 360 10.63 8.40 17.13
CA TRP A 360 10.02 8.48 15.78
C TRP A 360 8.80 9.40 15.80
N ARG A 361 8.35 9.83 14.62
CA ARG A 361 7.12 10.59 14.46
C ARG A 361 6.11 9.82 13.62
N PHE A 362 4.96 9.51 14.21
CA PHE A 362 3.84 8.89 13.51
C PHE A 362 2.73 9.91 13.27
N SER A 363 2.06 9.78 12.14
CA SER A 363 0.79 10.47 11.92
C SER A 363 -0.25 9.84 12.84
N CYS A 364 -1.06 10.65 13.54
CA CYS A 364 -2.15 10.12 14.38
C CYS A 364 -3.26 9.42 13.56
N LEU A 365 -3.10 9.35 12.23
CA LEU A 365 -4.11 9.09 11.23
C LEU A 365 -3.91 7.77 10.49
N GLU A 366 -2.88 6.99 10.83
CA GLU A 366 -2.70 5.65 10.28
C GLU A 366 -3.79 4.73 10.86
N PRO A 367 -4.84 4.37 10.10
CA PRO A 367 -6.07 3.82 10.67
C PRO A 367 -5.96 2.35 11.06
N HIS A 368 -4.78 1.73 11.02
CA HIS A 368 -4.66 0.29 11.17
C HIS A 368 -4.21 -0.10 12.59
N GLY A 369 -5.21 -0.37 13.43
CA GLY A 369 -5.06 -1.27 14.59
C GLY A 369 -4.47 -0.65 15.85
N GLN A 370 -4.62 0.65 16.07
CA GLN A 370 -4.29 1.25 17.37
C GLN A 370 -5.29 0.80 18.43
N GLU A 371 -4.89 -0.18 19.25
CA GLU A 371 -5.62 -0.56 20.46
C GLU A 371 -4.86 0.01 21.67
N LEU A 372 -5.58 0.79 22.47
CA LEU A 372 -5.06 1.36 23.71
C LEU A 372 -4.98 0.26 24.76
N SER A 373 -3.76 -0.19 25.10
CA SER A 373 -3.57 -1.13 26.20
C SER A 373 -3.58 -0.37 27.54
N ASN A 374 -4.75 0.04 28.02
CA ASN A 374 -4.89 0.56 29.38
C ASN A 374 -5.15 -0.61 30.34
N GLY A 375 -4.14 -0.96 31.13
CA GLY A 375 -4.28 -1.91 32.23
C GLY A 375 -5.04 -1.28 33.39
N THR A 376 -6.31 -1.68 33.56
CA THR A 376 -7.01 -2.03 34.81
C THR A 376 -8.48 -2.36 34.48
N GLY A 377 -8.87 -3.64 34.58
CA GLY A 377 -10.27 -4.12 34.47
C GLY A 377 -10.59 -4.91 33.18
N PRO A 378 -11.52 -5.90 33.23
CA PRO A 378 -11.63 -6.96 32.21
C PRO A 378 -12.43 -6.49 31.00
N TRP A 379 -11.80 -6.39 29.84
CA TRP A 379 -12.48 -6.01 28.59
C TRP A 379 -12.79 -7.24 27.76
N ARG A 380 -14.07 -7.61 27.74
CA ARG A 380 -14.70 -8.51 26.78
C ARG A 380 -15.29 -7.71 25.63
N HIS A 381 -15.14 -8.27 24.43
CA HIS A 381 -15.80 -7.97 23.15
C HIS A 381 -15.50 -6.61 22.51
N TRP A 382 -14.62 -6.62 21.49
CA TRP A 382 -14.97 -6.34 20.08
C TRP A 382 -14.01 -7.12 19.14
N HIS A 383 -14.62 -8.00 18.33
CA HIS A 383 -14.20 -8.70 17.12
C HIS A 383 -13.10 -9.79 17.08
N HIS A 384 -13.63 -11.02 17.03
CA HIS A 384 -13.22 -12.14 16.18
C HIS A 384 -13.00 -11.76 14.70
N HIS A 385 -11.87 -12.21 14.13
CA HIS A 385 -11.71 -13.05 12.93
C HIS A 385 -10.52 -12.63 12.03
N LEU A 386 -9.51 -13.52 12.00
CA LEU A 386 -8.52 -13.86 10.94
C LEU A 386 -7.32 -14.53 11.65
N ILE A 387 -7.53 -15.74 12.20
CA ILE A 387 -7.29 -17.10 11.66
C ILE A 387 -5.83 -17.54 11.81
N HIS A 388 -5.72 -18.77 12.34
CA HIS A 388 -4.59 -19.70 12.44
C HIS A 388 -3.49 -19.63 11.38
#